data_AF-A0A314V323-F1
#
_entry.id   AF-A0A314V323-F1
#
_cell.length_a   1.000
_cell.length_b   1.000
_cell.length_c   1.000
_cell.angle_alpha   90.00
_cell.angle_beta   90.00
_cell.angle_gamma   90.00
#
_symmetry.space_group_name_H-M   'P 1'
#
loop_
_entity.id
_entity.type
_entity.pdbx_description
1 polymer ?
#
loop_
_entity_poly.entity_id
_entity_poly.type
_entity_poly.pdbx_seq_one_letter_code
_entity_poly.pdbx_strand_id
1 'polypeptide(L)'
;MEACIKIDAIVDDVAEDDEVQPAFVPASKSAIEKLERVRVETGGVCCSVCIAEIAVGSEGRGLPCSHIYHEACIVEWLEKSHFCPLCRFSLPA
;
A
#
# COMPACT_ATOMS: atom_id res chain seq x y z
N MET A 1 20.98 19.73 0.65
CA MET A 1 21.64 18.68 -0.18
C MET A 1 20.76 17.47 -0.11
N GLU A 2 19.76 17.46 -0.97
CA GLU A 2 18.77 16.40 -1.11
C GLU A 2 19.35 15.35 -2.05
N ALA A 3 19.62 14.16 -1.52
CA ALA A 3 20.03 13.03 -2.33
C ALA A 3 18.79 12.16 -2.59
N CYS A 4 18.15 12.43 -3.72
CA CYS A 4 17.12 11.57 -4.29
C CYS A 4 17.80 10.24 -4.65
N ILE A 5 17.32 9.15 -4.04
CA ILE A 5 17.83 7.81 -4.26
C ILE A 5 17.47 7.43 -5.71
N LYS A 6 18.45 7.50 -6.61
CA LYS A 6 18.34 6.92 -7.95
C LYS A 6 18.49 5.41 -7.80
N ILE A 7 17.39 4.69 -7.99
CA ILE A 7 17.49 3.26 -8.27
C ILE A 7 17.70 3.16 -9.78
N ASP A 8 18.97 3.27 -10.18
CA ASP A 8 19.42 2.86 -11.51
C ASP A 8 19.41 1.32 -11.54
N ALA A 9 18.75 0.78 -12.56
CA ALA A 9 18.67 -0.64 -12.83
C ALA A 9 20.08 -1.20 -13.09
N ILE A 10 20.51 -2.11 -12.23
CA ILE A 10 21.67 -2.97 -12.46
C ILE A 10 21.12 -4.36 -12.73
N VAL A 11 21.11 -4.74 -14.00
CA VAL A 11 20.99 -6.13 -14.43
C VAL A 11 22.41 -6.63 -14.68
N ASP A 12 22.86 -7.58 -13.88
CA ASP A 12 24.14 -8.27 -14.09
C ASP A 12 23.83 -9.75 -14.36
N ASP A 13 24.44 -10.24 -15.45
CA ASP A 13 24.32 -11.53 -16.09
C ASP A 13 24.69 -12.67 -15.12
N VAL A 14 23.72 -13.49 -14.70
CA VAL A 14 24.01 -14.74 -13.98
C VAL A 14 23.13 -15.88 -14.50
N ALA A 15 23.81 -16.95 -14.88
CA ALA A 15 23.33 -18.10 -15.63
C ALA A 15 22.16 -18.85 -14.96
N GLU A 16 21.13 -19.16 -15.76
CA GLU A 16 20.06 -20.14 -15.56
C GLU A 16 19.65 -20.39 -14.08
N ASP A 17 19.12 -19.36 -13.41
CA ASP A 17 18.58 -19.36 -12.04
C ASP A 17 17.35 -18.42 -12.03
N ASP A 18 16.19 -18.88 -11.55
CA ASP A 18 14.86 -18.26 -11.72
C ASP A 18 14.83 -16.81 -11.17
N GLU A 19 14.88 -15.82 -12.08
CA GLU A 19 14.91 -14.40 -11.74
C GLU A 19 13.64 -13.98 -11.00
N VAL A 20 13.71 -13.86 -9.66
CA VAL A 20 12.61 -13.33 -8.83
C VAL A 20 12.45 -11.84 -9.11
N GLN A 21 11.72 -11.50 -10.16
CA GLN A 21 11.12 -10.19 -10.34
C GLN A 21 10.28 -9.89 -9.09
N PRO A 22 10.53 -8.81 -8.32
CA PRO A 22 9.64 -8.43 -7.24
C PRO A 22 8.29 -8.06 -7.85
N ALA A 23 7.38 -9.01 -7.84
CA ALA A 23 6.13 -8.90 -8.54
C ALA A 23 5.28 -7.83 -7.84
N PHE A 24 5.23 -6.64 -8.45
CA PHE A 24 4.22 -5.63 -8.19
C PHE A 24 2.88 -6.18 -8.69
N VAL A 25 2.35 -7.14 -7.94
CA VAL A 25 1.08 -7.78 -8.22
C VAL A 25 0.00 -6.90 -7.58
N PRO A 26 -0.93 -6.33 -8.37
CA PRO A 26 -2.03 -5.58 -7.83
C PRO A 26 -2.97 -6.48 -7.02
N ALA A 27 -3.76 -5.90 -6.12
CA ALA A 27 -4.87 -6.62 -5.53
C ALA A 27 -6.00 -6.80 -6.56
N SER A 28 -6.80 -7.84 -6.37
CA SER A 28 -8.06 -8.02 -7.09
C SER A 28 -8.95 -6.81 -6.88
N LYS A 29 -9.59 -6.30 -7.94
CA LYS A 29 -10.58 -5.20 -7.83
C LYS A 29 -11.63 -5.49 -6.77
N SER A 30 -12.14 -6.72 -6.77
CA SER A 30 -13.09 -7.23 -5.77
C SER A 30 -12.58 -7.14 -4.33
N ALA A 31 -11.27 -7.28 -4.11
CA ALA A 31 -10.64 -7.17 -2.80
C ALA A 31 -10.60 -5.71 -2.32
N ILE A 32 -10.23 -4.80 -3.23
CA ILE A 32 -10.17 -3.35 -2.99
C ILE A 32 -11.57 -2.81 -2.67
N GLU A 33 -12.59 -3.20 -3.44
CA GLU A 33 -13.97 -2.73 -3.25
C GLU A 33 -14.57 -3.19 -1.91
N LYS A 34 -14.20 -4.38 -1.45
CA LYS A 34 -14.67 -5.00 -0.19
C LYS A 34 -13.98 -4.46 1.07
N LEU A 35 -13.01 -3.58 0.95
CA LEU A 35 -12.35 -2.97 2.11
C LEU A 35 -13.37 -2.27 3.01
N GLU A 36 -13.21 -2.46 4.32
CA GLU A 36 -14.07 -1.84 5.32
C GLU A 36 -13.95 -0.32 5.25
N ARG A 37 -15.09 0.39 5.26
CA ARG A 37 -15.13 1.84 5.46
C ARG A 37 -15.13 2.11 6.96
N VAL A 38 -14.09 2.77 7.45
CA VAL A 38 -13.91 3.08 8.87
C VAL A 38 -14.05 4.58 9.05
N ARG A 39 -14.97 4.99 9.93
CA ARG A 39 -15.07 6.40 10.34
C ARG A 39 -14.07 6.67 11.46
N VAL A 40 -13.25 7.69 11.30
CA VAL A 40 -12.25 8.07 12.31
C VAL A 40 -12.96 8.85 13.42
N GLU A 41 -13.10 8.27 14.60
CA GLU A 41 -13.79 8.91 15.73
C GLU A 41 -12.86 9.71 16.65
N THR A 42 -11.55 9.42 16.60
CA THR A 42 -10.53 10.06 17.44
C THR A 42 -9.32 10.46 16.61
N GLY A 43 -8.62 11.52 17.03
CA GLY A 43 -7.39 11.97 16.35
C GLY A 43 -6.23 10.98 16.52
N GLY A 44 -5.15 11.18 15.76
CA GLY A 44 -3.94 10.34 15.83
C GLY A 44 -3.91 9.18 14.83
N VAL A 45 -4.88 9.07 13.92
CA VAL A 45 -4.82 8.12 12.80
C VAL A 45 -4.03 8.74 11.66
N CYS A 46 -2.84 8.20 11.37
CA CYS A 46 -1.98 8.70 10.30
C CYS A 46 -1.97 7.76 9.09
N CYS A 47 -2.19 8.31 7.91
CA CYS A 47 -2.04 7.58 6.65
C CYS A 47 -0.55 7.55 6.27
N SER A 48 0.09 6.38 6.28
CA SER A 48 1.52 6.26 5.94
C SER A 48 1.83 6.40 4.46
N VAL A 49 0.81 6.39 3.59
CA VAL A 49 0.97 6.57 2.14
C VAL A 49 1.20 8.05 1.78
N CYS A 50 0.38 8.96 2.32
CA CYS A 50 0.53 10.40 2.11
C CYS A 50 1.21 11.15 3.26
N ILE A 51 1.53 10.44 4.35
CA ILE A 51 2.20 10.96 5.55
C ILE A 51 1.38 12.11 6.18
N ALA A 52 0.06 11.95 6.20
CA ALA A 52 -0.88 12.94 6.73
C ALA A 52 -1.89 12.30 7.69
N GLU A 53 -2.36 13.07 8.66
CA GLU A 53 -3.43 12.64 9.57
C GLU A 53 -4.76 12.53 8.83
N ILE A 54 -5.54 11.50 9.15
CA ILE A 54 -6.92 11.34 8.71
C ILE A 54 -7.81 12.13 9.68
N ALA A 55 -8.55 13.11 9.15
CA ALA A 55 -9.37 13.99 9.96
C ALA A 55 -10.46 13.25 10.73
N VAL A 56 -10.70 13.68 11.97
CA VAL A 56 -11.78 13.16 12.80
C VAL A 56 -13.13 13.45 12.15
N GLY A 57 -13.98 12.42 12.12
CA GLY A 57 -15.29 12.43 11.46
C GLY A 57 -15.24 12.03 9.98
N SER A 58 -14.06 11.97 9.36
CA SER A 58 -13.87 11.50 7.98
C SER A 58 -13.87 9.98 7.87
N GLU A 59 -14.09 9.50 6.65
CA GLU A 59 -14.03 8.08 6.31
C GLU A 59 -12.65 7.71 5.74
N GLY A 60 -12.11 6.59 6.21
CA GLY A 60 -10.95 5.91 5.64
C GLY A 60 -11.31 4.49 5.22
N ARG A 61 -10.35 3.78 4.66
CA ARG A 61 -10.46 2.34 4.39
C ARG A 61 -9.57 1.57 5.36
N GLY A 62 -10.18 0.59 6.02
CA GLY A 62 -9.53 -0.38 6.88
C GLY A 62 -9.13 -1.62 6.08
N LEU A 63 -7.87 -2.02 6.20
CA LEU A 63 -7.42 -3.33 5.74
C LEU A 63 -7.79 -4.42 6.75
N PRO A 64 -7.88 -5.70 6.33
CA PRO A 64 -8.10 -6.83 7.24
C PRO A 64 -7.00 -7.01 8.31
N CYS A 65 -5.86 -6.34 8.15
CA CYS A 65 -4.80 -6.25 9.16
C CYS A 65 -4.96 -5.08 10.14
N SER A 66 -6.14 -4.44 10.19
CA SER A 66 -6.51 -3.33 11.08
C SER A 66 -5.79 -2.00 10.85
N HIS A 67 -5.03 -1.85 9.76
CA HIS A 67 -4.45 -0.57 9.37
C HIS A 67 -5.44 0.28 8.56
N ILE A 68 -5.49 1.58 8.86
CA ILE A 68 -6.43 2.53 8.27
C ILE A 68 -5.68 3.54 7.42
N TYR A 69 -6.24 3.86 6.25
CA TYR A 69 -5.68 4.81 5.30
C TYR A 69 -6.79 5.68 4.71
N HIS A 70 -6.42 6.82 4.10
CA HIS A 70 -7.34 7.52 3.22
C HIS A 70 -7.77 6.60 2.07
N GLU A 71 -9.05 6.64 1.70
CA GLU A 71 -9.60 5.83 0.61
C GLU A 71 -8.78 5.97 -0.67
N ALA A 72 -8.58 7.20 -1.14
CA ALA A 72 -7.84 7.46 -2.37
C ALA A 72 -6.40 6.90 -2.31
N CYS A 73 -5.72 7.06 -1.17
CA CYS A 73 -4.33 6.63 -1.02
C CYS A 73 -4.17 5.12 -1.08
N ILE A 74 -5.03 4.38 -0.38
CA ILE A 74 -4.89 2.92 -0.30
C ILE A 74 -5.46 2.21 -1.52
N VAL A 75 -6.48 2.78 -2.16
CA VAL A 75 -6.97 2.27 -3.45
C VAL A 75 -5.86 2.37 -4.49
N GLU A 76 -5.24 3.55 -4.66
CA GLU A 76 -4.16 3.74 -5.64
C GLU A 76 -2.94 2.84 -5.34
N TRP A 77 -2.64 2.63 -4.05
CA TRP A 77 -1.59 1.70 -3.65
C TRP A 77 -1.91 0.25 -4.04
N LEU A 78 -3.13 -0.21 -3.74
CA LEU A 78 -3.55 -1.59 -3.99
C LEU A 78 -3.73 -1.91 -5.48
N GLU A 79 -3.94 -0.90 -6.32
CA GLU A 79 -3.88 -1.04 -7.78
C GLU A 79 -2.46 -1.30 -8.32
N LYS A 80 -1.42 -1.15 -7.48
CA LYS A 80 -0.01 -1.40 -7.83
C LYS A 80 0.60 -2.54 -7.03
N SER A 81 0.16 -2.74 -5.78
CA SER A 81 0.70 -3.76 -4.87
C SER A 81 -0.38 -4.28 -3.93
N HIS A 82 -0.59 -5.58 -3.88
CA HIS A 82 -1.57 -6.19 -2.97
C HIS A 82 -1.15 -6.19 -1.49
N PHE A 83 -0.01 -5.60 -1.13
CA PHE A 83 0.50 -5.62 0.23
C PHE A 83 0.11 -4.36 1.02
N CYS A 84 -0.19 -4.54 2.30
CA CYS A 84 -0.33 -3.44 3.24
C CYS A 84 0.98 -2.63 3.34
N PRO A 85 0.95 -1.29 3.19
CA PRO A 85 2.14 -0.43 3.30
C PRO A 85 2.88 -0.54 4.64
N LEU A 86 2.18 -0.86 5.73
CA LEU A 86 2.75 -0.90 7.08
C LEU A 86 3.26 -2.28 7.50
N CYS A 87 2.46 -3.32 7.29
CA CYS A 87 2.76 -4.66 7.82
C CYS A 87 2.97 -5.73 6.75
N ARG A 88 2.91 -5.38 5.47
CA ARG A 88 3.04 -6.31 4.33
C ARG A 88 2.03 -7.47 4.35
N PHE A 89 0.89 -7.29 5.00
CA PHE A 89 -0.23 -8.23 4.86
C PHE A 89 -0.68 -8.27 3.39
N SER A 90 -0.78 -9.47 2.81
CA SER A 90 -1.18 -9.68 1.41
C SER A 90 -2.70 -9.75 1.28
N LEU A 91 -3.25 -8.96 0.37
CA LEU A 91 -4.62 -9.07 -0.09
C LEU A 91 -4.71 -10.05 -1.27
N PRO A 92 -5.88 -10.66 -1.51
CA PRO A 92 -6.08 -11.47 -2.71
C PRO A 92 -5.85 -10.62 -3.97
N ALA A 93 -5.00 -11.13 -4.86
CA ALA A 93 -4.68 -10.58 -6.18
C ALA A 93 -5.60 -11.15 -7.26
#